data_AF-V5GUP1-F1
#
_entry.id   AF-V5GUP1-F1
#
_cell.length_a   1.000
_cell.length_b   1.000
_cell.length_c   1.000
_cell.angle_alpha   90.00
_cell.angle_beta   90.00
_cell.angle_gamma   90.00
#
_symmetry.space_group_name_H-M   'P 1'
#
loop_
_entity.id
_entity.type
_entity.pdbx_description
1 polymer ?
#
loop_
_entity_poly.entity_id
_entity_poly.type
_entity_poly.pdbx_seq_one_letter_code
_entity_poly.pdbx_strand_id
1 'polypeptide(L)'
;MAASIEIPLRDTDEVIELYSDQLPDADEVLGILRQENTQLSIWVNLALEYYKQVKIDDFLKILEASRTDANVDYRDYEKDQMRALDMLAAYYVQEANREKNKDKKRELFTKATLLYTTADKIIMYDQNHLLGRAYFCLLEGDKMEQADAQ
;
A
#
# COMPACT_ATOMS: atom_id res chain seq x y z
N MET A 1 -2.25 23.43 9.65
CA MET A 1 -3.54 22.81 9.28
C MET A 1 -3.26 21.33 9.16
N ALA A 2 -4.09 20.48 9.78
CA ALA A 2 -3.99 19.04 9.55
C ALA A 2 -4.27 18.78 8.05
N ALA A 3 -3.57 17.82 7.45
CA ALA A 3 -3.96 17.36 6.13
C ALA A 3 -5.35 16.73 6.22
N SER A 4 -6.20 16.97 5.22
CA SER A 4 -7.48 16.29 5.07
C SER A 4 -7.45 15.42 3.82
N ILE A 5 -8.18 14.31 3.86
CA ILE A 5 -8.49 13.49 2.70
C ILE A 5 -9.97 13.66 2.41
N GLU A 6 -10.28 14.01 1.17
CA GLU A 6 -11.65 14.15 0.68
C GLU A 6 -12.11 12.84 0.04
N ILE A 7 -13.27 12.35 0.49
CA ILE A 7 -13.94 11.19 -0.07
C ILE A 7 -15.17 11.69 -0.84
N PRO A 8 -15.22 11.55 -2.18
CA PRO A 8 -16.38 11.94 -2.96
C PRO A 8 -17.56 11.03 -2.63
N LEU A 9 -18.72 11.65 -2.39
CA LEU A 9 -19.98 10.95 -2.23
C LEU A 9 -20.55 10.57 -3.59
N ARG A 10 -21.00 9.33 -3.71
CA ARG A 10 -21.49 8.78 -4.96
C ARG A 10 -22.73 9.53 -5.43
N ASP A 11 -22.77 9.80 -6.74
CA ASP A 11 -23.89 10.47 -7.43
C ASP A 11 -24.20 11.90 -6.91
N THR A 12 -23.22 12.55 -6.26
CA THR A 12 -23.32 13.95 -5.79
C THR A 12 -22.02 14.71 -6.01
N ASP A 13 -22.05 16.04 -5.84
CA ASP A 13 -20.85 16.90 -5.83
C ASP A 13 -20.30 17.13 -4.40
N GLU A 14 -20.81 16.39 -3.41
CA GLU A 14 -20.41 16.51 -2.01
C GLU A 14 -19.22 15.60 -1.68
N VAL A 15 -18.44 16.00 -0.65
CA VAL A 15 -17.29 15.23 -0.16
C VAL A 15 -17.35 15.10 1.36
N ILE A 16 -16.89 13.96 1.87
CA ILE A 16 -16.57 13.79 3.30
C ILE A 16 -15.10 14.15 3.49
N GLU A 17 -14.82 15.09 4.39
CA GLU A 17 -13.45 15.40 4.81
C GLU A 17 -13.05 14.53 6.02
N LEU A 18 -12.00 13.73 5.86
CA LEU A 18 -11.34 13.04 6.96
C LEU A 18 -10.04 13.75 7.32
N TYR A 19 -9.96 14.29 8.53
CA TYR A 19 -8.74 14.92 9.02
C TYR A 19 -7.72 13.87 9.48
N SER A 20 -6.47 14.01 9.05
CA SER A 20 -5.39 13.06 9.35
C SER A 20 -5.18 12.86 10.85
N ASP A 21 -5.43 13.85 11.71
CA ASP A 21 -5.26 13.74 13.16
C ASP A 21 -6.43 13.06 13.88
N GLN A 22 -7.53 12.80 13.17
CA GLN A 22 -8.78 12.25 13.71
C GLN A 22 -9.33 11.14 12.81
N LEU A 23 -8.46 10.31 12.23
CA LEU A 23 -8.90 9.20 11.39
C LEU A 23 -9.72 8.17 12.20
N PRO A 24 -10.92 7.79 11.71
CA PRO A 24 -11.71 6.71 12.29
C PRO A 24 -10.99 5.37 12.24
N ASP A 25 -11.61 4.32 12.79
CA ASP A 25 -11.09 2.95 12.65
C ASP A 25 -11.27 2.42 11.22
N ALA A 26 -10.41 1.50 10.80
CA ALA A 26 -10.43 1.02 9.41
C ALA A 26 -11.76 0.38 9.01
N ASP A 27 -12.51 -0.26 9.91
CA ASP A 27 -13.82 -0.84 9.57
C ASP A 27 -14.85 0.20 9.13
N GLU A 28 -14.87 1.35 9.81
CA GLU A 28 -15.77 2.45 9.48
C GLU A 28 -15.39 3.07 8.13
N VAL A 29 -14.09 3.34 7.95
CA VAL A 29 -13.57 3.87 6.69
C VAL A 29 -13.83 2.92 5.53
N LEU A 30 -13.62 1.61 5.71
CA LEU A 30 -13.93 0.60 4.68
C LEU A 30 -15.42 0.58 4.30
N GLY A 31 -16.31 0.77 5.27
CA GLY A 31 -17.74 0.88 5.01
C GLY A 31 -18.04 2.03 4.05
N ILE A 32 -17.50 3.22 4.34
CA ILE A 32 -17.66 4.42 3.51
C ILE A 32 -17.05 4.21 2.12
N LEU A 33 -15.78 3.78 2.04
CA LEU A 33 -15.09 3.63 0.76
C LEU A 33 -15.80 2.66 -0.20
N ARG A 34 -16.34 1.57 0.33
CA ARG A 34 -17.12 0.58 -0.44
C ARG A 34 -18.46 1.14 -0.88
N GLN A 35 -19.19 1.79 0.03
CA GLN A 35 -20.50 2.35 -0.26
C GLN A 35 -20.42 3.41 -1.37
N GLU A 36 -19.41 4.28 -1.27
CA GLU A 36 -19.21 5.39 -2.20
C GLU A 36 -18.43 4.98 -3.47
N ASN A 37 -18.05 3.71 -3.61
CA ASN A 37 -17.32 3.16 -4.77
C ASN A 37 -16.08 4.01 -5.16
N THR A 38 -15.26 4.31 -4.16
CA THR A 38 -14.19 5.31 -4.26
C THR A 38 -12.97 4.80 -5.02
N GLN A 39 -12.28 5.72 -5.70
CA GLN A 39 -11.08 5.42 -6.49
C GLN A 39 -9.94 4.91 -5.62
N LEU A 40 -9.20 3.91 -6.11
CA LEU A 40 -8.06 3.28 -5.43
C LEU A 40 -7.02 4.29 -4.89
N SER A 41 -6.78 5.40 -5.58
CA SER A 41 -5.91 6.49 -5.12
C SER A 41 -6.25 6.98 -3.70
N ILE A 42 -7.53 7.07 -3.35
CA ILE A 42 -8.02 7.50 -2.04
C ILE A 42 -7.69 6.44 -0.98
N TRP A 43 -7.86 5.16 -1.30
CA TRP A 43 -7.51 4.05 -0.40
C TRP A 43 -6.02 4.07 -0.07
N VAL A 44 -5.18 4.25 -1.09
CA VAL A 44 -3.71 4.31 -0.94
C VAL A 44 -3.29 5.50 -0.08
N ASN A 45 -3.91 6.66 -0.28
CA ASN A 45 -3.62 7.85 0.52
C ASN A 45 -4.09 7.68 1.97
N LEU A 46 -5.28 7.11 2.22
CA LEU A 46 -5.75 6.82 3.58
C LEU A 46 -4.84 5.84 4.31
N ALA A 47 -4.44 4.75 3.64
CA ALA A 47 -3.49 3.81 4.21
C ALA A 47 -2.19 4.51 4.64
N LEU A 48 -1.66 5.40 3.80
CA LEU A 48 -0.46 6.17 4.15
C LEU A 48 -0.65 7.01 5.43
N GLU A 49 -1.81 7.63 5.61
CA GLU A 49 -2.11 8.42 6.80
C GLU A 49 -2.24 7.55 8.07
N TYR A 50 -2.82 6.35 7.97
CA TYR A 50 -2.80 5.37 9.07
C TYR A 50 -1.36 4.95 9.42
N TYR A 51 -0.53 4.70 8.41
CA TYR A 51 0.87 4.34 8.62
C TYR A 51 1.66 5.45 9.34
N LYS A 52 1.46 6.71 8.95
CA LYS A 52 2.11 7.88 9.60
C LYS A 52 1.75 8.00 11.09
N GLN A 53 0.59 7.50 11.50
CA GLN A 53 0.12 7.47 12.88
C GLN A 53 0.50 6.18 13.62
N VAL A 54 1.28 5.29 13.00
CA VAL A 54 1.67 3.99 13.56
C VAL A 54 0.45 3.08 13.80
N LYS A 55 -0.68 3.34 13.13
CA LYS A 55 -1.86 2.48 13.12
C LYS A 55 -1.68 1.38 12.05
N ILE A 56 -0.77 0.45 12.33
CA ILE A 56 -0.29 -0.54 11.35
C ILE A 56 -1.38 -1.54 10.92
N ASP A 57 -2.21 -1.99 11.86
CA ASP A 57 -3.29 -2.94 11.55
C ASP A 57 -4.32 -2.31 10.60
N ASP A 58 -4.68 -1.05 10.82
CA ASP A 58 -5.56 -0.28 9.94
C ASP A 58 -4.93 -0.07 8.56
N PHE A 59 -3.65 0.32 8.51
CA PHE A 59 -2.88 0.44 7.28
C PHE A 59 -2.94 -0.85 6.43
N LEU A 60 -2.66 -2.00 7.04
CA LEU A 60 -2.69 -3.30 6.35
C LEU A 60 -4.11 -3.65 5.89
N LYS A 61 -5.10 -3.41 6.75
CA LYS A 61 -6.50 -3.73 6.48
C LYS A 61 -7.05 -2.93 5.30
N ILE A 62 -6.73 -1.64 5.21
CA ILE A 62 -7.10 -0.79 4.08
C ILE A 62 -6.43 -1.27 2.79
N LEU A 63 -5.12 -1.51 2.79
CA LEU A 63 -4.40 -1.94 1.58
C LEU A 63 -4.78 -3.33 1.09
N GLU A 64 -5.03 -4.29 1.99
CA GLU A 64 -5.47 -5.62 1.57
C GLU A 64 -6.89 -5.58 0.97
N ALA A 65 -7.80 -4.79 1.55
CA ALA A 65 -9.14 -4.62 1.00
C ALA A 65 -9.16 -3.86 -0.34
N SER A 66 -8.26 -2.88 -0.51
CA SER A 66 -8.20 -2.08 -1.75
C SER A 66 -7.85 -2.91 -2.98
N ARG A 67 -7.27 -4.10 -2.80
CA ARG A 67 -6.91 -5.01 -3.91
C ARG A 67 -8.13 -5.62 -4.60
N THR A 68 -9.27 -5.67 -3.92
CA THR A 68 -10.51 -6.28 -4.44
C THR A 68 -11.66 -5.29 -4.53
N ASP A 69 -11.74 -4.34 -3.60
CA ASP A 69 -12.95 -3.55 -3.38
C ASP A 69 -12.87 -2.14 -3.97
N ALA A 70 -11.65 -1.65 -4.26
CA ALA A 70 -11.47 -0.29 -4.74
C ALA A 70 -11.89 -0.13 -6.20
N ASN A 71 -12.43 1.05 -6.53
CA ASN A 71 -12.76 1.39 -7.91
C ASN A 71 -11.47 1.67 -8.70
N VAL A 72 -11.32 0.99 -9.84
CA VAL A 72 -10.18 1.10 -10.77
C VAL A 72 -10.61 1.65 -12.14
N ASP A 73 -11.86 2.08 -12.30
CA ASP A 73 -12.37 2.70 -13.52
C ASP A 73 -12.02 4.19 -13.57
N TYR A 74 -10.71 4.46 -13.58
CA TYR A 74 -10.17 5.80 -13.77
C TYR A 74 -8.82 5.74 -14.46
N ARG A 75 -8.42 6.86 -15.07
CA ARG A 75 -7.17 6.93 -15.83
C ARG A 75 -5.95 6.73 -14.93
N ASP A 76 -4.99 5.94 -15.40
CA ASP A 76 -3.70 5.70 -14.75
C ASP A 76 -3.80 4.98 -13.38
N TYR A 77 -4.91 4.28 -13.10
CA TYR A 77 -5.12 3.52 -11.85
C TYR A 77 -4.04 2.48 -11.58
N GLU A 78 -3.38 1.98 -12.64
CA GLU A 78 -2.28 1.03 -12.57
C GLU A 78 -1.13 1.56 -11.70
N LYS A 79 -0.91 2.88 -11.67
CA LYS A 79 0.09 3.51 -10.81
C LYS A 79 -0.26 3.36 -9.34
N ASP A 80 -1.52 3.58 -8.97
CA ASP A 80 -1.97 3.41 -7.60
C ASP A 80 -2.02 1.94 -7.20
N GLN A 81 -2.34 1.04 -8.14
CA GLN A 81 -2.29 -0.40 -7.92
C GLN A 81 -0.87 -0.89 -7.62
N MET A 82 0.11 -0.45 -8.41
CA MET A 82 1.52 -0.73 -8.15
C MET A 82 1.96 -0.13 -6.80
N ARG A 83 1.60 1.13 -6.53
CA ARG A 83 1.92 1.79 -5.25
C ARG A 83 1.34 1.06 -4.04
N ALA A 84 0.11 0.57 -4.12
CA ALA A 84 -0.53 -0.21 -3.05
C ALA A 84 0.24 -1.51 -2.75
N LEU A 85 0.65 -2.22 -3.80
CA LEU A 85 1.43 -3.45 -3.68
C LEU A 85 2.83 -3.18 -3.10
N ASP A 86 3.49 -2.12 -3.56
CA ASP A 86 4.81 -1.72 -3.07
C ASP A 86 4.78 -1.31 -1.61
N MET A 87 3.73 -0.61 -1.16
CA MET A 87 3.56 -0.25 0.25
C MET A 87 3.43 -1.49 1.13
N LEU A 88 2.64 -2.48 0.73
CA LEU A 88 2.55 -3.77 1.43
C LEU A 88 3.89 -4.51 1.41
N ALA A 89 4.56 -4.54 0.27
CA ALA A 89 5.83 -5.24 0.11
C ALA A 89 6.91 -4.61 1.01
N ALA A 90 7.06 -3.29 0.96
CA ALA A 90 7.99 -2.53 1.78
C ALA A 90 7.75 -2.75 3.28
N TYR A 91 6.49 -2.80 3.72
CA TYR A 91 6.15 -3.14 5.09
C TYR A 91 6.66 -4.54 5.47
N TYR A 92 6.35 -5.56 4.66
CA TYR A 92 6.80 -6.93 4.95
C TYR A 92 8.33 -7.07 4.93
N VAL A 93 9.04 -6.31 4.08
CA VAL A 93 10.51 -6.26 4.08
C VAL A 93 11.05 -5.66 5.38
N GLN A 94 10.47 -4.56 5.84
CA GLN A 94 10.90 -3.93 7.10
C GLN A 94 10.68 -4.85 8.30
N GLU A 95 9.52 -5.51 8.36
CA GLU A 95 9.21 -6.48 9.41
C GLU A 95 10.11 -7.72 9.33
N ALA A 96 10.38 -8.24 8.12
CA ALA A 96 11.33 -9.35 7.92
C ALA A 96 12.74 -9.00 8.42
N ASN A 97 13.17 -7.75 8.22
CA ASN A 97 14.49 -7.30 8.64
C ASN A 97 14.62 -7.22 10.18
N ARG A 98 13.53 -6.86 10.87
CA ARG A 98 13.46 -6.79 12.33
C ARG A 98 13.22 -8.15 13.00
N GLU A 99 12.66 -9.11 12.26
CA GLU A 99 12.31 -10.43 12.77
C GLU A 99 13.55 -11.31 13.05
N LYS A 100 13.56 -11.94 14.23
CA LYS A 100 14.65 -12.82 14.69
C LYS A 100 14.37 -14.28 14.39
N ASN A 101 13.09 -14.68 14.38
CA ASN A 101 12.70 -16.03 14.04
C ASN A 101 12.94 -16.27 12.54
N LYS A 102 13.78 -17.27 12.22
CA LYS A 102 14.19 -17.54 10.83
C LYS A 102 13.01 -17.96 9.94
N ASP A 103 12.08 -18.76 10.46
CA ASP A 103 10.95 -19.25 9.67
C ASP A 103 9.99 -18.11 9.36
N LYS A 104 9.63 -17.32 10.38
CA LYS A 104 8.78 -16.14 10.20
C LYS A 104 9.43 -15.07 9.31
N LYS A 105 10.74 -14.85 9.45
CA LYS A 105 11.50 -13.97 8.55
C LYS A 105 11.41 -14.42 7.10
N ARG A 106 11.57 -15.73 6.84
CA ARG A 106 11.43 -16.31 5.50
C ARG A 106 10.02 -16.16 4.95
N GLU A 107 8.99 -16.36 5.77
CA GLU A 107 7.59 -16.14 5.38
C GLU A 107 7.34 -14.68 4.97
N LEU A 108 7.84 -13.72 5.74
CA LEU A 108 7.68 -12.28 5.45
C LEU A 108 8.38 -11.90 4.14
N PHE A 109 9.60 -12.38 3.91
CA PHE A 109 10.26 -12.17 2.62
C PHE A 109 9.52 -12.84 1.46
N THR A 110 8.96 -14.03 1.67
CA THR A 110 8.13 -14.70 0.65
C THR A 110 6.92 -13.85 0.26
N LYS A 111 6.24 -13.23 1.24
CA LYS A 111 5.14 -12.30 0.99
C LYS A 111 5.60 -11.08 0.20
N ALA A 112 6.72 -10.46 0.59
CA ALA A 112 7.29 -9.32 -0.12
C ALA A 112 7.64 -9.67 -1.58
N THR A 113 8.28 -10.81 -1.83
CA THR A 113 8.61 -11.30 -3.17
C THR A 113 7.37 -11.42 -4.05
N LEU A 114 6.28 -11.99 -3.52
CA LEU A 114 5.03 -12.16 -4.25
C LEU A 114 4.43 -10.82 -4.67
N LEU A 115 4.40 -9.85 -3.75
CA LEU A 115 3.84 -8.52 -3.99
C LEU A 115 4.66 -7.75 -5.02
N TYR A 116 5.98 -7.69 -4.84
CA TYR A 116 6.88 -7.04 -5.80
C TYR A 116 6.83 -7.68 -7.18
N THR A 117 6.79 -9.01 -7.28
CA THR A 117 6.64 -9.71 -8.57
C THR A 117 5.28 -9.43 -9.23
N THR A 118 4.26 -9.14 -8.43
CA THR A 118 2.95 -8.74 -8.94
C THR A 118 2.98 -7.30 -9.44
N ALA A 119 3.65 -6.40 -8.70
CA ALA A 119 3.84 -5.00 -9.08
C ALA A 119 4.70 -4.83 -10.35
N ASP A 120 5.73 -5.66 -10.55
CA ASP A 120 6.55 -5.69 -11.78
C ASP A 120 5.69 -5.83 -13.06
N LYS A 121 4.59 -6.58 -12.97
CA LYS A 121 3.70 -6.84 -14.12
C LYS A 121 2.81 -5.65 -14.47
N ILE A 122 2.72 -4.67 -13.57
CA ILE A 122 1.89 -3.49 -13.73
C ILE A 122 2.75 -2.36 -14.29
N ILE A 123 3.72 -1.87 -13.51
CA ILE A 123 4.69 -0.85 -13.94
C ILE A 123 6.05 -1.17 -13.32
N MET A 124 6.92 -1.80 -14.11
CA MET A 124 8.24 -2.24 -13.64
C MET A 124 9.25 -1.08 -13.48
N TYR A 125 9.26 -0.11 -14.38
CA TYR A 125 10.31 0.92 -14.43
C TYR A 125 9.94 2.21 -13.70
N ASP A 126 9.00 2.16 -12.75
CA ASP A 126 8.75 3.29 -11.87
C ASP A 126 9.93 3.48 -10.90
N GLN A 127 10.37 4.72 -10.71
CA GLN A 127 11.56 5.00 -9.92
C GLN A 127 11.43 4.58 -8.45
N ASN A 128 10.25 4.78 -7.84
CA ASN A 128 10.04 4.41 -6.45
C ASN A 128 9.92 2.90 -6.30
N HIS A 129 9.30 2.25 -7.29
CA HIS A 129 9.23 0.80 -7.37
C HIS A 129 10.62 0.17 -7.44
N LEU A 130 11.46 0.60 -8.38
CA LEU A 130 12.83 0.12 -8.54
C LEU A 130 13.66 0.32 -7.27
N LEU A 131 13.49 1.46 -6.58
CA LEU A 131 14.16 1.72 -5.31
C LEU A 131 13.73 0.71 -4.23
N GLY A 132 12.43 0.44 -4.11
CA GLY A 132 11.89 -0.56 -3.19
C GLY A 132 12.41 -1.98 -3.49
N ARG A 133 12.46 -2.33 -4.77
CA ARG A 133 13.01 -3.60 -5.29
C ARG A 133 14.49 -3.76 -4.96
N ALA A 134 15.31 -2.74 -5.22
CA ALA A 134 16.73 -2.76 -4.90
C ALA A 134 16.96 -2.94 -3.39
N TYR A 135 16.22 -2.20 -2.56
CA TYR A 135 16.30 -2.33 -1.10
C TYR A 135 15.93 -3.73 -0.62
N PHE A 136 14.86 -4.32 -1.19
CA PHE A 136 14.46 -5.68 -0.91
C PHE A 136 15.57 -6.70 -1.24
N CYS A 137 16.14 -6.63 -2.45
CA CYS A 137 17.23 -7.53 -2.88
C CYS A 137 18.47 -7.45 -1.98
N LEU A 138 18.79 -6.25 -1.46
CA LEU A 138 19.90 -6.08 -0.52
C LEU A 138 19.65 -6.77 0.83
N LEU A 139 18.41 -6.77 1.32
CA LEU A 139 18.06 -7.32 2.64
C LEU A 139 17.79 -8.82 2.66
N GLU A 140 17.28 -9.38 1.56
CA GLU A 140 17.06 -10.83 1.46
C GLU A 140 18.39 -11.61 1.52
N GLY A 141 19.51 -10.95 1.17
CA GLY A 141 20.86 -11.45 1.42
C GLY A 141 21.20 -12.67 0.57
N ASP A 142 21.37 -12.44 -0.74
CA ASP A 142 22.00 -13.34 -1.75
C ASP A 142 21.72 -12.82 -3.20
N LYS A 143 21.20 -11.59 -3.34
CA LYS A 143 20.71 -11.03 -4.60
C LYS A 143 21.38 -9.72 -4.99
N MET A 144 22.65 -9.52 -4.63
CA MET A 144 23.39 -8.29 -5.00
C MET A 144 23.42 -8.04 -6.51
N GLU A 145 23.65 -9.08 -7.32
CA GLU A 145 23.62 -8.97 -8.79
C GLU A 145 22.22 -8.59 -9.32
N GLN A 146 21.16 -9.07 -8.67
CA GLN A 146 19.79 -8.69 -9.03
C GLN A 146 19.44 -7.26 -8.60
N ALA A 147 20.07 -6.73 -7.54
CA ALA A 147 19.89 -5.34 -7.13
C ALA A 147 20.57 -4.37 -8.11
N ASP A 148 21.72 -4.74 -8.66
CA ASP A 148 22.48 -3.93 -9.64
C ASP A 148 21.81 -3.89 -11.03
N ALA A 149 20.98 -4.89 -11.34
CA ALA A 149 20.29 -5.03 -12.63
C ALA A 149 18.90 -4.37 -12.69
N GLN A 150 18.44 -3.71 -11.61
CA GLN A 150 17.16 -2.97 -11.54
C GLN A 150 17.36 -1.51 -11.99
#